data_AF-A0A661IU94-F1
#
_entry.id   AF-A0A661IU94-F1
#
_cell.length_a   1.000
_cell.length_b   1.000
_cell.length_c   1.000
_cell.angle_alpha   90.00
_cell.angle_beta   90.00
_cell.angle_gamma   90.00
#
_symmetry.space_group_name_H-M   'P 1'
#
loop_
_entity.id
_entity.type
_entity.pdbx_description
1 polymer ?
#
loop_
_entity_poly.entity_id
_entity_poly.type
_entity_poly.pdbx_seq_one_letter_code
_entity_poly.pdbx_strand_id
1 'polypeptide(L)' 'MYFKDKRGVTLLEVMVVVVIVGILAAIAIPAYTNYVTRARRTDAFNALLAVHAAQEMYKAERGFFAGDLTSLQ' A
#
# COMPACT_ATOMS: atom_id res chain seq x y z
N MET A 1 -20.47 -1.74 -53.90
CA MET A 1 -19.60 -2.60 -53.07
C MET A 1 -19.16 -1.81 -51.85
N TYR A 2 -19.54 -2.29 -50.67
CA TYR A 2 -19.23 -1.85 -49.29
C TYR A 2 -19.45 -0.37 -48.91
N PHE A 3 -20.60 -0.09 -48.25
CA PHE A 3 -20.72 1.03 -47.33
C PHE A 3 -19.86 0.74 -46.10
N LYS A 4 -18.78 1.50 -45.95
CA LYS A 4 -17.89 1.42 -44.80
C LYS A 4 -18.42 2.34 -43.70
N ASP A 5 -19.06 1.76 -42.69
CA ASP A 5 -19.47 2.49 -41.50
C ASP A 5 -18.23 3.05 -40.78
N LYS A 6 -18.00 4.36 -40.92
CA LYS A 6 -17.03 5.08 -40.10
C LYS A 6 -17.71 5.45 -38.78
N ARG A 7 -17.69 4.55 -37.80
CA ARG A 7 -18.14 4.85 -36.42
C ARG A 7 -17.03 5.62 -35.70
N GLY A 8 -17.27 6.91 -35.44
CA GLY A 8 -16.43 7.73 -34.56
C GLY A 8 -16.95 7.71 -33.12
N VAL A 9 -16.05 7.87 -32.15
CA VAL A 9 -16.41 8.09 -30.73
C VAL A 9 -17.08 9.46 -30.60
N THR A 10 -18.18 9.52 -29.84
CA THR A 10 -18.86 10.79 -29.59
C THR A 10 -18.29 11.50 -28.36
N LEU A 11 -18.39 12.83 -28.33
CA LEU A 11 -18.01 13.61 -27.14
C LEU A 11 -18.83 13.19 -25.90
N LEU A 12 -20.10 12.86 -26.09
CA LEU A 12 -20.97 12.39 -25.01
C LEU A 12 -20.46 11.09 -24.39
N GLU A 13 -20.01 10.15 -25.22
CA GLU A 13 -19.43 8.87 -24.78
C GLU A 13 -18.21 9.10 -23.88
N VAL A 14 -17.30 9.98 -24.30
CA VAL A 14 -16.10 10.32 -23.51
C VAL A 14 -16.47 11.02 -22.20
N MET A 15 -17.44 11.93 -22.21
CA MET A 15 -17.85 12.63 -20.98
C MET A 15 -18.42 11.67 -19.94
N VAL A 16 -19.27 10.73 -20.34
CA VAL A 16 -19.83 9.73 -19.41
C VAL A 16 -18.72 8.82 -18.86
N VAL A 17 -17.79 8.37 -19.71
CA VAL A 17 -16.65 7.55 -19.28
C VAL A 17 -15.80 8.29 -18.25
N VAL A 18 -15.46 9.56 -18.50
CA VAL A 18 -14.64 10.36 -17.57
C VAL A 18 -15.35 10.58 -16.24
N VAL A 19 -16.67 10.79 -16.25
CA VAL A 19 -17.45 10.91 -15.00
C VAL A 19 -17.41 9.62 -14.20
N ILE A 20 -17.61 8.46 -14.84
CA ILE A 20 -17.55 7.15 -14.16
C ILE A 20 -16.15 6.91 -13.58
N VAL A 21 -15.09 7.14 -14.36
CA VAL A 21 -13.70 6.97 -13.91
C VAL A 21 -13.38 7.94 -12.77
N GLY A 22 -13.88 9.18 -12.82
CA GLY A 22 -13.71 10.18 -11.76
C GLY A 22 -14.33 9.74 -10.43
N ILE A 23 -15.56 9.22 -10.45
CA ILE A 23 -16.24 8.70 -9.26
C ILE A 23 -15.47 7.49 -8.69
N LEU A 24 -15.07 6.55 -9.54
CA LEU A 24 -14.31 5.38 -9.13
C LEU A 24 -12.96 5.79 -8.52
N ALA A 25 -12.23 6.71 -9.15
CA ALA A 25 -10.94 7.19 -8.68
C ALA A 25 -11.05 7.90 -7.32
N ALA A 26 -12.09 8.71 -7.12
CA ALA A 26 -12.33 9.42 -5.87
C ALA A 26 -12.47 8.49 -4.65
N ILE A 27 -12.99 7.27 -4.85
CA ILE A 27 -13.13 6.26 -3.79
C ILE A 27 -11.91 5.33 -3.75
N ALA A 28 -11.44 4.87 -4.91
CA ALA A 28 -10.40 3.86 -5.03
C ALA A 28 -9.03 4.36 -4.53
N ILE A 29 -8.67 5.61 -4.84
CA ILE A 29 -7.38 6.17 -4.44
C ILE A 29 -7.24 6.23 -2.91
N PRO A 30 -8.14 6.89 -2.15
CA PRO A 30 -8.02 6.91 -0.69
C PRO A 30 -8.18 5.54 -0.05
N ALA A 31 -9.01 4.65 -0.62
CA ALA A 31 -9.14 3.28 -0.12
C ALA A 31 -7.82 2.50 -0.26
N TYR A 32 -7.16 2.59 -1.41
CA TYR A 32 -5.88 1.93 -1.67
C TYR A 32 -4.76 2.50 -0.78
N THR A 33 -4.66 3.82 -0.63
CA THR A 33 -3.64 4.44 0.23
C THR A 33 -3.84 4.06 1.70
N ASN A 34 -5.09 4.00 2.17
CA ASN A 34 -5.41 3.51 3.51
C ASN A 34 -5.04 2.04 3.69
N TYR A 35 -5.32 1.19 2.70
CA TYR A 35 -4.94 -0.22 2.72
C TYR A 35 -3.41 -0.39 2.84
N VAL A 36 -2.64 0.29 1.98
CA VAL A 36 -1.17 0.24 2.01
C VAL A 36 -0.63 0.77 3.34
N THR A 37 -1.20 1.85 3.87
CA THR A 37 -0.81 2.41 5.17
C THR A 37 -1.05 1.41 6.29
N ARG A 38 -2.19 0.71 6.29
CA ARG A 38 -2.49 -0.33 7.27
C ARG A 38 -1.52 -1.50 7.16
N ALA A 39 -1.22 -1.97 5.95
CA ALA A 39 -0.24 -3.02 5.72
C ALA A 39 1.14 -2.64 6.27
N ARG A 40 1.63 -1.44 5.95
CA ARG A 40 2.91 -0.91 6.48
C ARG A 40 2.93 -0.82 7.99
N ARG A 41 1.81 -0.48 8.64
CA ARG A 41 1.71 -0.46 10.11
C ARG A 41 1.82 -1.87 10.70
N THR A 42 1.19 -2.86 10.07
CA THR A 42 1.31 -4.26 10.47
C THR A 42 2.75 -4.75 10.32
N ASP A 43 3.41 -4.45 9.21
CA ASP A 43 4.81 -4.81 8.98
C ASP A 43 5.75 -4.16 9.99
N ALA A 44 5.54 -2.87 10.28
CA ALA A 44 6.30 -2.16 11.31
C ALA A 44 6.10 -2.78 12.70
N PHE A 45 4.87 -3.16 13.05
CA PHE A 45 4.59 -3.82 14.32
C PHE A 45 5.30 -5.18 14.42
N ASN A 46 5.26 -5.98 13.35
CA ASN A 46 5.97 -7.26 13.29
C ASN A 46 7.49 -7.07 13.42
N ALA A 47 8.05 -6.07 12.75
CA ALA A 47 9.47 -5.74 12.86
C ALA A 47 9.85 -5.33 14.29
N LEU A 48 9.03 -4.51 14.96
CA LEU A 48 9.24 -4.12 16.35
C LEU A 48 9.16 -5.31 17.31
N LEU A 49 8.22 -6.24 17.08
CA LEU A 49 8.14 -7.48 17.88
C LEU A 49 9.38 -8.36 17.70
N ALA A 50 9.90 -8.48 16.48
CA ALA A 50 11.13 -9.22 16.22
C ALA A 50 12.32 -8.59 16.95
N VAL A 51 12.46 -7.26 16.91
CA VAL A 51 13.49 -6.52 17.66
C VAL A 51 13.32 -6.71 19.15
N HIS A 52 12.10 -6.65 19.68
CA HIS A 52 11.84 -6.87 21.10
C HIS A 52 12.26 -8.28 21.55
N ALA A 53 11.91 -9.31 20.78
CA ALA A 53 12.34 -10.67 21.08
C ALA A 53 13.87 -10.81 21.09
N ALA A 54 14.56 -10.23 20.10
CA ALA A 54 16.02 -10.23 20.04
C ALA A 54 16.65 -9.49 21.24
N GLN A 55 16.05 -8.37 21.67
CA GLN A 55 16.47 -7.61 22.84
C GLN A 55 16.35 -8.40 24.14
N GLU A 56 15.25 -9.15 24.32
CA GLU A 56 15.09 -10.03 25.49
C GLU A 56 16.15 -11.14 25.51
N MET A 57 16.46 -11.73 24.36
CA MET A 57 17.55 -12.73 24.23
C MET A 57 18.91 -12.13 24.57
N TYR A 58 19.24 -10.98 23.99
CA TYR A 58 20.50 -10.28 24.24
C TYR A 58 20.66 -9.93 25.73
N LYS A 59 19.58 -9.46 26.37
CA LYS A 59 19.56 -9.16 27.80
C LYS A 59 19.69 -10.42 28.65
N ALA A 60 19.06 -11.53 28.27
CA ALA A 60 19.21 -12.79 28.99
C ALA A 60 20.67 -13.28 28.98
N GLU A 61 21.41 -13.03 27.90
CA GLU A 61 22.82 -13.40 27.79
C GLU A 61 23.78 -12.43 28.49
N ARG A 62 23.56 -11.11 28.34
CA ARG A 62 24.53 -10.08 28.75
C ARG A 62 24.12 -9.27 29.98
N GLY A 63 22.87 -9.41 30.43
CA GLY A 63 22.31 -8.70 31.60
C GLY A 63 21.83 -7.28 31.33
N PHE A 64 21.99 -6.75 30.11
CA PHE A 64 21.54 -5.42 29.70
C PHE A 64 21.01 -5.42 28.26
N PHE A 65 20.20 -4.41 27.89
CA PHE A 65 19.66 -4.27 26.54
C PHE A 65 20.72 -3.77 25.55
N ALA A 66 20.61 -4.16 24.28
CA ALA A 66 21.47 -3.70 23.21
C ALA A 66 21.19 -2.23 22.86
N GLY A 67 22.25 -1.43 22.75
CA GLY A 67 22.16 0.01 22.44
C GLY A 67 22.02 0.33 20.94
N ASP A 68 22.21 -0.68 20.09
CA ASP A 68 22.20 -0.54 18.64
C ASP A 68 21.62 -1.82 17.98
N LEU A 69 21.19 -1.72 16.73
CA LEU A 69 20.59 -2.85 16.01
C LEU A 69 21.64 -3.87 15.54
N THR A 70 22.91 -3.47 15.41
CA THR A 70 23.99 -4.36 14.94
C THR A 70 24.30 -5.43 15.98
N SER A 71 24.14 -5.11 17.26
CA SER A 71 24.33 -6.05 18.36
C SER A 71 23.16 -7.03 18.55
N LEU A 72 22.08 -6.88 17.79
CA LEU A 72 20.92 -7.79 17.76
C LEU A 72 20.88 -8.76 16.57
N GLN A 73 21.83 -8.65 15.64
CA GLN A 73 21.97 -9.55 14.48
C GLN A 73 22.82 -10.77 14.81
#